data_AF-A0A1W4WSK8-F1
#
_entry.id   AF-A0A1W4WSK8-F1
#
_cell.length_a   1.000
_cell.length_b   1.000
_cell.length_c   1.000
_cell.angle_alpha   90.00
_cell.angle_beta   90.00
_cell.angle_gamma   90.00
#
_symmetry.space_group_name_H-M   'P 1'
#
loop_
_entity.id
_entity.type
_entity.pdbx_description
1 polymer ?
#
loop_
_entity_poly.entity_id
_entity_poly.type
_entity_poly.pdbx_seq_one_letter_code
_entity_poly.pdbx_strand_id
1 'polypeptide(L)'
;MKQNSKSARKIARNRRNPNGRVRNHVTRNDQVTELLKLCLQKVCELQEDLQRCDDEENDPEAAGYAACAMETLRFLVAEGLPPDHPTVKTLTEKLLMGQDKKD
;
A
#
# COMPACT_ATOMS: atom_id res chain seq x y z
N MET A 1 60.02 21.52 69.77
CA MET A 1 59.81 21.45 68.30
C MET A 1 59.42 20.01 67.98
N LYS A 2 58.37 19.60 67.27
CA LYS A 2 57.33 20.22 66.43
C LYS A 2 56.19 19.17 66.30
N GLN A 3 54.95 19.65 66.48
CA GLN A 3 53.76 19.46 65.61
C GLN A 3 53.22 18.03 65.35
N ASN A 4 52.00 17.64 65.75
CA ASN A 4 50.62 18.12 65.48
C ASN A 4 49.96 17.47 64.25
N SER A 5 49.02 16.55 64.52
CA SER A 5 47.70 16.32 63.89
C SER A 5 47.54 16.43 62.36
N LYS A 6 46.93 15.41 61.72
CA LYS A 6 45.52 15.43 61.27
C LYS A 6 45.17 14.26 60.35
N SER A 7 44.07 13.62 60.71
CA SER A 7 43.35 12.57 59.99
C SER A 7 42.86 13.08 58.63
N ALA A 8 43.32 12.46 57.54
CA ALA A 8 42.92 12.80 56.18
C ALA A 8 41.71 11.96 55.74
N ARG A 9 40.59 12.66 55.54
CA ARG A 9 39.28 12.13 55.15
C ARG A 9 39.34 11.39 53.80
N LYS A 10 38.73 10.19 53.75
CA LYS A 10 38.40 9.46 52.51
C LYS A 10 37.50 10.33 51.63
N ILE A 11 38.01 10.82 50.51
CA ILE A 11 37.21 11.40 49.44
C ILE A 11 36.65 10.22 48.62
N ALA A 12 35.38 9.87 48.87
CA ALA A 12 34.63 8.96 48.02
C ALA A 12 34.44 9.62 46.65
N ARG A 13 35.25 9.21 45.66
CA ARG A 13 35.05 9.60 44.27
C ARG A 13 33.80 8.92 43.76
N ASN A 14 32.69 9.67 43.72
CA ASN A 14 31.48 9.29 43.03
C ASN A 14 31.79 9.23 41.51
N ARG A 15 32.25 8.08 41.03
CA ARG A 15 32.40 7.78 39.60
C ARG A 15 30.99 7.65 39.01
N ARG A 16 30.42 8.77 38.55
CA ARG A 16 29.26 8.75 37.65
C ARG A 16 29.70 7.99 36.40
N ASN A 17 29.13 6.80 36.19
CA ASN A 17 29.41 5.96 35.04
C ASN A 17 28.81 6.61 33.78
N PRO A 18 29.62 7.13 32.83
CA PRO A 18 29.10 7.80 31.63
C PRO A 18 28.46 6.80 30.64
N ASN A 19 28.69 5.50 30.82
CA ASN A 19 28.26 4.44 29.89
C ASN A 19 26.76 4.11 29.95
N GLY A 20 26.01 4.61 30.94
CA GLY A 20 24.56 4.34 31.04
C GLY A 20 23.73 5.10 29.99
N ARG A 21 24.20 6.27 29.54
CA ARG A 21 23.43 7.13 28.60
C ARG A 21 23.52 6.66 27.16
N VAL A 22 24.69 6.16 26.74
CA VAL A 22 24.93 5.72 25.37
C VAL A 22 24.14 4.44 25.05
N ARG A 23 24.04 3.52 26.01
CA ARG A 23 23.36 2.22 25.84
C ARG A 23 21.85 2.37 25.62
N ASN A 24 21.22 3.35 26.26
CA ASN A 24 19.79 3.64 26.09
C ASN A 24 19.49 4.37 24.77
N HIS A 25 20.46 5.12 24.24
CA HIS A 25 20.32 5.78 22.95
C HIS A 25 20.36 4.76 21.81
N VAL A 26 21.28 3.80 21.84
CA VAL A 26 21.39 2.75 20.81
C VAL A 26 20.12 1.89 20.78
N THR A 27 19.69 1.36 21.92
CA THR A 27 18.48 0.50 22.01
C THR A 27 17.18 1.18 21.57
N ARG A 28 17.01 2.48 21.86
CA ARG A 28 15.84 3.24 21.38
C ARG A 28 15.89 3.49 19.87
N ASN A 29 17.07 3.76 19.31
CA ASN A 29 17.21 3.91 17.86
C ASN A 29 17.01 2.59 17.14
N ASP A 30 17.43 1.47 17.73
CA ASP A 30 17.16 0.14 17.20
C ASP A 30 15.65 -0.14 17.16
N GLN A 31 14.92 0.19 18.24
CA GLN A 31 13.45 0.06 18.28
C GLN A 31 12.74 0.93 17.23
N VAL A 32 13.16 2.19 17.07
CA VAL A 32 12.60 3.07 16.03
C VAL A 32 12.92 2.55 14.64
N THR A 33 14.13 2.04 14.44
CA THR A 33 14.57 1.46 13.16
C THR A 33 13.75 0.22 12.81
N GLU A 34 13.49 -0.66 13.78
CA GLU A 34 12.61 -1.83 13.58
C GLU A 34 11.17 -1.41 13.29
N LEU A 35 10.65 -0.40 13.98
CA LEU A 35 9.31 0.11 13.69
C LEU A 35 9.21 0.70 12.28
N LEU A 36 10.24 1.44 11.84
CA LEU A 36 10.31 1.98 10.48
C LEU A 36 10.36 0.87 9.44
N LYS A 37 11.10 -0.21 9.68
CA LYS A 37 11.11 -1.40 8.80
C LYS A 37 9.73 -2.05 8.70
N LEU A 38 9.05 -2.23 9.83
CA LEU A 38 7.69 -2.79 9.85
C LEU A 38 6.70 -1.89 9.12
N CYS A 39 6.79 -0.57 9.31
CA CYS A 39 5.96 0.38 8.59
C CYS A 39 6.23 0.32 7.08
N LEU A 40 7.50 0.30 6.66
CA LEU A 40 7.87 0.23 5.25
C LEU A 40 7.38 -1.07 4.61
N GLN A 41 7.58 -2.21 5.30
CA GLN A 41 7.07 -3.50 4.84
C GLN A 41 5.56 -3.44 4.64
N LYS A 42 4.81 -2.85 5.59
CA LYS A 42 3.36 -2.75 5.47
C LYS A 42 2.91 -1.85 4.32
N VAL A 43 3.63 -0.76 4.06
CA VAL A 43 3.38 0.10 2.91
C VAL A 43 3.58 -0.67 1.60
N CYS A 44 4.66 -1.46 1.49
CA CYS A 44 4.90 -2.28 0.31
C CYS A 44 3.80 -3.34 0.10
N GLU A 45 3.39 -4.04 1.15
CA GLU A 45 2.27 -5.00 1.08
C GLU A 45 0.98 -4.33 0.58
N LEU A 46 0.63 -3.17 1.13
CA LEU A 46 -0.59 -2.44 0.73
C LEU A 46 -0.50 -1.91 -0.71
N GLN A 47 0.69 -1.52 -1.16
CA GLN A 47 0.92 -1.10 -2.54
C GLN A 47 0.76 -2.28 -3.51
N GLU A 48 1.28 -3.46 -3.16
CA GLU A 48 1.07 -4.68 -3.96
C GLU A 48 -0.42 -5.06 -4.03
N ASP A 49 -1.15 -4.99 -2.91
CA ASP A 49 -2.58 -5.31 -2.88
C ASP A 49 -3.40 -4.34 -3.73
N LEU A 50 -3.10 -3.03 -3.66
CA LEU A 50 -3.75 -2.01 -4.50
C LEU A 50 -3.41 -2.20 -5.98
N GLN A 51 -2.15 -2.46 -6.29
CA GLN A 51 -1.71 -2.67 -7.66
C GLN A 51 -2.35 -3.92 -8.28
N ARG A 52 -2.49 -5.00 -7.52
CA ARG A 52 -3.25 -6.19 -7.96
C ARG A 52 -4.71 -5.89 -8.26
N CYS A 53 -5.35 -4.99 -7.51
CA CYS A 53 -6.72 -4.56 -7.79
C CYS A 53 -6.83 -3.66 -9.03
N ASP A 54 -5.85 -2.78 -9.26
CA ASP A 54 -5.83 -1.90 -10.44
C ASP A 54 -5.49 -2.67 -11.73
N ASP A 55 -4.62 -3.68 -11.66
CA ASP A 55 -4.18 -4.48 -12.82
C ASP A 55 -5.24 -5.49 -13.31
N GLU A 56 -6.16 -5.95 -12.45
CA GLU A 56 -7.17 -6.98 -12.80
C GLU A 56 -8.56 -6.41 -13.20
N GLU A 57 -8.92 -5.19 -12.80
CA GLU A 57 -10.34 -4.75 -12.85
C GLU A 57 -10.61 -3.39 -13.49
N ASN A 58 -9.60 -2.60 -13.87
CA ASN A 58 -9.83 -1.21 -14.24
C ASN A 58 -9.23 -0.81 -15.59
N ASP A 59 -9.73 -1.42 -16.67
CA ASP A 59 -9.66 -0.79 -18.00
C ASP A 59 -10.89 0.12 -18.16
N PRO A 60 -10.79 1.44 -17.86
CA PRO A 60 -11.91 2.36 -17.98
C PRO A 60 -12.38 2.52 -19.44
N GLU A 61 -11.51 2.28 -20.42
CA GLU A 61 -11.87 2.32 -21.83
C GLU A 61 -12.75 1.12 -22.18
N ALA A 62 -12.36 -0.09 -21.79
CA ALA A 62 -13.19 -1.28 -21.97
C ALA A 62 -14.53 -1.17 -21.22
N ALA A 63 -14.52 -0.66 -19.99
CA ALA A 63 -15.75 -0.43 -19.21
C ALA A 63 -16.67 0.59 -19.89
N GLY A 64 -16.12 1.70 -20.38
CA GLY A 64 -16.86 2.72 -21.11
C GLY A 64 -17.44 2.20 -22.44
N TYR A 65 -16.66 1.41 -23.17
CA TYR A 65 -17.12 0.74 -24.38
C TYR A 65 -18.28 -0.22 -24.11
N ALA A 66 -18.15 -1.09 -23.10
CA ALA A 66 -19.21 -2.04 -22.72
C ALA A 66 -20.51 -1.32 -22.32
N ALA A 67 -20.41 -0.23 -21.55
CA ALA A 67 -21.55 0.60 -21.18
C ALA A 67 -22.26 1.20 -22.41
N CYS A 68 -21.49 1.75 -23.35
CA CYS A 68 -22.02 2.31 -24.60
C CYS A 68 -22.69 1.25 -25.49
N ALA A 69 -22.07 0.07 -25.60
CA ALA A 69 -22.62 -1.07 -26.33
C ALA A 69 -23.96 -1.53 -25.74
N MET A 70 -24.05 -1.70 -24.42
CA MET A 70 -25.28 -2.08 -23.75
C MET A 70 -26.40 -1.04 -23.96
N GLU A 71 -26.07 0.25 -23.86
CA GLU A 71 -27.04 1.32 -24.06
C GLU A 71 -27.56 1.36 -25.50
N THR A 72 -26.68 1.11 -26.48
CA THR A 72 -27.06 0.98 -27.90
C THR A 72 -28.08 -0.14 -28.09
N LEU A 73 -27.85 -1.31 -27.47
CA LEU A 73 -28.79 -2.44 -27.57
C LEU A 73 -30.13 -2.13 -26.89
N ARG A 74 -30.12 -1.45 -25.74
CA ARG A 74 -31.35 -0.99 -25.06
C ARG A 74 -32.14 0.00 -25.92
N PHE A 75 -31.46 0.92 -26.57
CA PHE A 75 -32.07 1.88 -27.50
C PHE A 75 -32.78 1.15 -28.64
N LEU A 76 -32.14 0.16 -29.27
CA LEU A 76 -32.75 -0.61 -30.36
C LEU A 76 -34.02 -1.36 -29.91
N VAL A 77 -34.02 -1.91 -28.69
CA VAL A 77 -35.21 -2.54 -28.10
C VAL A 77 -36.33 -1.53 -27.86
N ALA A 78 -36.00 -0.32 -27.38
CA ALA A 78 -36.96 0.76 -27.20
C ALA A 78 -37.58 1.24 -28.52
N GLU A 79 -36.81 1.22 -29.62
CA GLU A 79 -37.27 1.53 -30.98
C GLU A 79 -38.06 0.37 -31.63
N GLY A 80 -38.32 -0.72 -30.90
CA GLY A 80 -39.16 -1.83 -31.35
C GLY A 80 -38.41 -2.97 -32.03
N LEU A 81 -37.09 -3.01 -31.96
CA LEU A 81 -36.31 -4.17 -32.43
C LEU A 81 -36.13 -5.17 -31.28
N PRO A 82 -36.83 -6.32 -31.27
CA PRO A 82 -36.69 -7.28 -30.20
C PRO A 82 -35.26 -7.87 -30.14
N PRO A 83 -34.82 -8.41 -29.00
CA PRO A 83 -33.50 -9.04 -28.86
C PRO A 83 -33.23 -10.14 -29.89
N ASP A 84 -34.27 -10.82 -30.38
CA ASP A 84 -34.16 -11.86 -31.40
C ASP A 84 -33.98 -11.34 -32.83
N HIS A 85 -34.12 -10.04 -33.05
CA HIS A 85 -33.96 -9.40 -34.36
C HIS A 85 -32.53 -9.62 -34.86
N PRO A 86 -32.32 -9.98 -36.15
CA PRO A 86 -31.00 -10.30 -36.69
C PRO A 86 -29.98 -9.18 -36.44
N THR A 87 -30.37 -7.92 -36.62
CA THR A 87 -29.50 -6.76 -36.33
C THR A 87 -29.07 -6.69 -34.87
N VAL A 88 -29.98 -6.94 -33.92
CA VAL A 88 -29.69 -6.85 -32.48
C VAL A 88 -28.77 -8.01 -32.07
N LYS A 89 -29.02 -9.22 -32.59
CA LYS A 89 -28.13 -10.37 -32.41
C LYS A 89 -26.72 -10.12 -32.92
N THR A 90 -26.60 -9.68 -34.18
CA THR A 90 -25.29 -9.40 -34.79
C THR A 90 -24.54 -8.29 -34.03
N LEU A 91 -25.23 -7.23 -33.58
CA LEU A 91 -24.61 -6.19 -32.79
C LEU A 91 -24.18 -6.68 -31.40
N THR A 92 -24.98 -7.52 -30.76
CA THR A 92 -24.63 -8.14 -29.47
C THR A 92 -23.36 -8.97 -29.61
N GLU A 93 -23.27 -9.82 -30.63
CA GLU A 93 -22.08 -10.63 -30.90
C GLU A 93 -20.85 -9.76 -31.16
N LYS A 94 -20.98 -8.72 -32.00
CA LYS A 94 -19.85 -7.84 -32.37
C LYS A 94 -19.38 -6.95 -31.23
N LEU A 95 -20.29 -6.42 -30.43
CA LEU A 95 -19.98 -5.44 -29.39
C LEU A 95 -19.63 -6.09 -28.05
N LEU A 96 -20.20 -7.26 -27.73
CA LEU A 96 -20.07 -7.87 -26.40
C LEU A 96 -19.40 -9.25 -26.40
N MET A 97 -19.31 -9.94 -27.54
CA MET A 97 -18.75 -11.31 -27.62
C MET A 97 -17.51 -11.43 -28.52
N GLY A 98 -17.14 -10.36 -29.24
CA GLY A 98 -16.10 -10.37 -30.26
C GLY A 98 -14.69 -10.05 -29.79
N GLN A 99 -14.44 -9.89 -28.49
CA GLN A 99 -13.13 -9.42 -27.98
C GLN A 99 -12.06 -10.52 -27.83
N ASP A 100 -12.39 -11.80 -28.10
CA ASP A 100 -11.48 -12.95 -27.90
C ASP A 100 -10.67 -13.38 -29.14
N LYS A 101 -10.62 -12.59 -30.22
CA LYS A 101 -9.75 -12.89 -31.37
C LYS A 101 -8.76 -11.76 -31.62
N LYS A 102 -7.67 -11.77 -30.84
CA LYS A 102 -6.39 -11.19 -31.25
C LYS A 102 -5.68 -12.24 -32.12
N ASP A 103 -5.61 -11.98 -33.42
CA ASP A 103 -4.68 -12.64 -34.34
C ASP A 103 -3.24 -12.11 -34.14
#